data_AF-M3HEZ7-F1
#
_entry.id   AF-M3HEZ7-F1
#
_cell.length_a   1.000
_cell.length_b   1.000
_cell.length_c   1.000
_cell.angle_alpha   90.00
_cell.angle_beta   90.00
_cell.angle_gamma   90.00
#
_symmetry.space_group_name_H-M   'P 1'
#
loop_
_entity.id
_entity.type
_entity.pdbx_description
1 polymer ?
#
loop_
_entity_poly.entity_id
_entity_poly.type
_entity_poly.pdbx_seq_one_letter_code
_entity_poly.pdbx_strand_id
1 'polypeptide(L)'
;MIKHTSNSPRILILAGPSGSSKSTTVKLLARQLIPTNTNKTDLLMDDIDDDVIVEYHDTGTGIDDFGQFIRDVKYKRNSVILIEELPNIYHPDTLLKFRSTLRDWCFMDFNNGELPPLVICLSELEYDSEEFRVSYNIENNLTVETLLGKEMLSMKSEKGDSLIQVIKFNKLANRFLKKTVNGIIKNEGLLKKVNHMQLNEFQNEIFKVGDIRSII
;
A
#
# COMPACT_ATOMS: atom_id res chain seq x y z
N MET A 1 25.75 -0.41 -0.78
CA MET A 1 25.68 0.95 -1.34
C MET A 1 24.68 0.91 -2.50
N ILE A 2 23.40 1.18 -2.23
CA ILE A 2 22.40 1.27 -3.29
C ILE A 2 22.80 2.50 -4.11
N LYS A 3 23.16 2.30 -5.38
CA LYS A 3 23.41 3.41 -6.29
C LYS A 3 22.07 4.05 -6.59
N HIS A 4 21.79 5.15 -5.90
CA HIS A 4 20.69 6.03 -6.24
C HIS A 4 21.07 6.75 -7.54
N THR A 5 20.72 6.13 -8.65
CA THR A 5 20.62 6.83 -9.93
C THR A 5 19.27 7.53 -9.92
N SER A 6 19.25 8.81 -10.28
CA SER A 6 18.10 9.71 -10.40
C SER A 6 17.04 9.26 -11.44
N ASN A 7 16.70 7.98 -11.47
CA ASN A 7 16.03 7.25 -12.55
C ASN A 7 14.92 6.31 -12.03
N SER A 8 14.58 6.42 -10.76
CA SER A 8 13.51 5.64 -10.12
C SER A 8 12.17 6.39 -10.19
N PRO A 9 11.03 5.67 -10.25
CA PRO A 9 9.74 6.30 -10.08
C PRO A 9 9.69 7.10 -8.76
N ARG A 10 9.01 8.24 -8.79
CA ARG A 10 8.80 9.10 -7.61
C ARG A 10 7.73 8.52 -6.69
N ILE A 11 6.78 7.80 -7.26
CA ILE A 11 5.68 7.15 -6.53
C ILE A 11 5.56 5.71 -7.00
N LEU A 12 5.52 4.79 -6.04
CA LEU A 12 5.19 3.38 -6.27
C LEU A 12 3.78 3.11 -5.76
N ILE A 13 2.94 2.46 -6.57
CA ILE A 13 1.59 2.09 -6.19
C ILE A 13 1.50 0.57 -6.17
N LEU A 14 1.17 0.03 -5.00
CA LEU A 14 0.82 -1.38 -4.86
C LEU A 14 -0.71 -1.47 -4.89
N ALA A 15 -1.25 -2.00 -5.96
CA ALA A 15 -2.70 -2.04 -6.19
C ALA A 15 -3.18 -3.48 -6.22
N GLY A 16 -4.32 -3.76 -5.61
CA GLY A 16 -4.93 -5.09 -5.64
C GLY A 16 -5.90 -5.30 -4.48
N PRO A 17 -6.41 -6.51 -4.29
CA PRO A 17 -7.45 -6.79 -3.29
C PRO A 17 -6.93 -6.61 -1.86
N SER A 18 -7.85 -6.38 -0.92
CA SER A 18 -7.58 -6.41 0.52
C SER A 18 -6.97 -7.75 0.94
N GLY A 19 -6.08 -7.73 1.93
CA GLY A 19 -5.45 -8.96 2.43
C GLY A 19 -4.41 -9.60 1.50
N SER A 20 -3.98 -8.93 0.43
CA SER A 20 -2.95 -9.46 -0.49
C SER A 20 -1.49 -9.23 -0.04
N SER A 21 -1.27 -8.81 1.21
CA SER A 21 0.08 -8.55 1.79
C SER A 21 0.84 -7.34 1.21
N LYS A 22 0.15 -6.38 0.59
CA LYS A 22 0.75 -5.16 0.00
C LYS A 22 1.60 -4.40 1.01
N SER A 23 0.99 -3.93 2.11
CA SER A 23 1.68 -3.15 3.13
C SER A 23 2.76 -3.97 3.83
N THR A 24 2.46 -5.20 4.22
CA THR A 24 3.45 -6.12 4.80
C THR A 24 4.70 -6.27 3.92
N THR A 25 4.53 -6.34 2.59
CA THR A 25 5.66 -6.42 1.66
C THR A 25 6.52 -5.16 1.71
N VAL A 26 5.92 -3.97 1.71
CA VAL A 26 6.65 -2.70 1.83
C VAL A 26 7.40 -2.64 3.15
N LYS A 27 6.72 -2.96 4.26
CA LYS A 27 7.31 -2.87 5.60
C LYS A 27 8.52 -3.79 5.75
N LEU A 28 8.39 -5.05 5.31
CA LEU A 28 9.49 -6.01 5.35
C LEU A 28 10.67 -5.61 4.45
N LEU A 29 10.40 -5.10 3.25
CA LEU A 29 11.46 -4.66 2.33
C LEU A 29 12.16 -3.40 2.84
N ALA A 30 11.42 -2.42 3.37
CA ALA A 30 11.99 -1.20 3.93
C ALA A 30 12.97 -1.55 5.06
N ARG A 31 12.54 -2.40 6.00
CA ARG A 31 13.39 -2.88 7.11
C ARG A 31 14.64 -3.63 6.65
N GLN A 32 14.54 -4.37 5.54
CA GLN A 32 15.68 -5.14 5.02
C GLN A 32 16.67 -4.26 4.22
N LEU A 33 16.18 -3.24 3.52
CA LEU A 33 16.98 -2.47 2.57
C LEU A 33 17.53 -1.17 3.17
N ILE A 34 16.83 -0.58 4.14
CA ILE A 34 17.25 0.65 4.78
C ILE A 34 18.17 0.32 5.95
N PRO A 35 19.42 0.79 5.96
CA PRO A 35 20.33 0.56 7.07
C PRO A 35 19.86 1.36 8.28
N THR A 36 19.44 0.66 9.33
CA THR A 36 19.23 1.27 10.65
C THR A 36 20.59 1.45 11.33
N ASN A 37 20.95 2.69 11.69
CA ASN A 37 22.20 3.05 12.36
C ASN A 37 22.22 2.62 13.84
N THR A 38 21.65 1.46 14.16
CA THR A 38 21.43 1.03 15.52
C THR A 38 22.37 -0.10 15.89
N ASN A 39 23.45 0.28 16.59
CA ASN A 39 24.06 -0.56 17.65
C ASN A 39 23.10 -0.73 18.85
N LYS A 40 21.78 -0.85 18.62
CA LYS A 40 20.77 -1.02 19.67
C LYS A 40 20.33 -2.47 19.63
N THR A 41 20.96 -3.27 20.48
CA THR A 41 20.83 -4.73 20.49
C THR A 41 19.52 -5.25 21.08
N ASP A 42 18.65 -4.45 21.70
CA ASP A 42 17.51 -5.01 22.46
C ASP A 42 16.23 -4.13 22.51
N LEU A 43 15.98 -3.24 21.54
CA LEU A 43 14.71 -2.51 21.51
C LEU A 43 13.64 -3.25 20.69
N LEU A 44 12.40 -3.14 21.18
CA LEU A 44 11.20 -3.76 20.63
C LEU A 44 11.04 -3.40 19.14
N MET A 45 10.58 -4.36 18.35
CA MET A 45 10.39 -4.24 16.89
C MET A 45 9.53 -3.03 16.47
N ASP A 46 8.67 -2.52 17.37
CA ASP A 46 7.80 -1.37 17.11
C ASP A 46 8.56 -0.04 17.04
N ASP A 47 9.57 0.18 17.89
CA ASP A 47 10.34 1.46 17.92
C ASP A 47 11.25 1.63 16.68
N ILE A 48 11.57 0.53 15.99
CA ILE A 48 12.37 0.56 14.74
C ILE A 48 11.47 0.95 13.56
N ASP A 49 10.17 0.63 13.64
CA ASP A 49 9.23 0.87 12.55
C ASP A 49 9.02 2.38 12.31
N ASP A 50 8.91 3.16 13.38
CA ASP A 50 8.66 4.61 13.31
C ASP A 50 9.79 5.41 12.64
N ASP A 51 11.04 4.93 12.68
CA ASP A 51 12.18 5.62 12.07
C ASP A 51 12.37 5.24 10.58
N VAL A 52 12.01 4.01 10.20
CA VAL A 52 12.22 3.49 8.82
C VAL A 52 10.98 3.70 7.96
N ILE A 53 9.79 3.69 8.55
CA ILE A 53 8.52 3.78 7.84
C ILE A 53 7.72 4.93 8.44
N VAL A 54 7.33 5.86 7.58
CA VAL A 54 6.50 6.99 7.99
C VAL A 54 5.14 6.83 7.35
N GLU A 55 4.15 6.49 8.17
CA GLU A 55 2.79 6.21 7.72
C GLU A 55 1.93 7.47 7.76
N TYR A 56 1.12 7.65 6.72
CA TYR A 56 0.02 8.60 6.76
C TYR A 56 -1.17 7.97 7.49
N HIS A 57 -1.75 8.72 8.42
CA HIS A 57 -3.00 8.39 9.09
C HIS A 57 -3.97 9.53 8.88
N ASP A 58 -5.19 9.23 8.42
CA ASP A 58 -6.22 10.26 8.29
C ASP A 58 -6.72 10.67 9.68
N THR A 59 -6.38 11.87 10.12
CA THR A 59 -6.83 12.42 11.40
C THR A 59 -8.28 12.92 11.38
N GLY A 60 -8.96 12.81 10.24
CA GLY A 60 -10.33 13.26 10.04
C GLY A 60 -10.45 14.74 9.67
N THR A 61 -9.33 15.48 9.62
CA THR A 61 -9.29 16.86 9.11
C THR A 61 -9.24 16.91 7.57
N GLY A 62 -9.23 15.75 6.90
CA GLY A 62 -9.41 15.63 5.47
C GLY A 62 -8.16 15.98 4.67
N ILE A 63 -8.35 16.54 3.48
CA ILE A 63 -7.28 16.63 2.47
C ILE A 63 -6.15 17.62 2.80
N ASP A 64 -6.41 18.62 3.62
CA ASP A 64 -5.40 19.61 3.97
C ASP A 64 -4.34 18.99 4.91
N ASP A 65 -4.73 18.00 5.71
CA ASP A 65 -3.83 17.17 6.55
C ASP A 65 -2.90 16.32 5.68
N PHE A 66 -3.46 15.63 4.68
CA PHE A 66 -2.65 14.90 3.70
C PHE A 66 -1.62 15.79 3.01
N GLY A 67 -2.03 16.99 2.58
CA GLY A 67 -1.12 17.96 1.98
C GLY A 67 0.00 18.40 2.94
N GLN A 68 -0.33 18.56 4.23
CA GLN A 68 0.64 18.92 5.26
C GLN A 68 1.61 17.78 5.54
N PHE A 69 1.11 16.57 5.71
CA PHE A 69 1.91 15.35 5.85
C PHE A 69 2.94 15.22 4.73
N ILE A 70 2.52 15.32 3.45
CA ILE A 70 3.44 15.23 2.30
C ILE A 70 4.54 16.30 2.34
N ARG A 71 4.22 17.53 2.79
CA ARG A 71 5.21 18.59 2.94
C ARG A 71 6.21 18.33 4.07
N ASP A 72 5.77 17.69 5.14
CA ASP A 72 6.60 17.44 6.32
C ASP A 72 7.54 16.25 6.10
N VAL A 73 7.05 15.20 5.43
CA VAL A 73 7.83 13.97 5.20
C VAL A 73 8.92 14.12 4.14
N LYS A 74 8.94 15.18 3.33
CA LYS A 74 9.98 15.39 2.31
C LYS A 74 11.41 15.44 2.88
N TYR A 75 11.55 15.76 4.17
CA TYR A 75 12.83 15.83 4.87
C TYR A 75 13.25 14.51 5.53
N LYS A 76 12.38 13.50 5.53
CA LYS A 76 12.64 12.20 6.16
C LYS A 76 13.59 11.40 5.29
N ARG A 77 14.88 11.46 5.61
CA ARG A 77 15.93 10.68 4.93
C ARG A 77 15.99 9.28 5.51
N ASN A 78 16.39 8.30 4.69
CA ASN A 78 16.50 6.89 5.07
C ASN A 78 15.18 6.32 5.62
N SER A 79 14.06 6.72 5.03
CA SER A 79 12.74 6.19 5.38
C SER A 79 11.92 5.95 4.12
N VAL A 80 10.92 5.09 4.20
CA VAL A 80 9.86 4.94 3.20
C VAL A 80 8.62 5.63 3.71
N ILE A 81 8.01 6.45 2.86
CA ILE A 81 6.70 7.05 3.15
C ILE A 81 5.64 6.08 2.67
N LEU A 82 4.73 5.68 3.54
CA LEU A 82 3.70 4.70 3.26
C LEU A 82 2.31 5.32 3.45
N ILE A 83 1.49 5.26 2.40
CA ILE A 83 0.09 5.66 2.44
C ILE A 83 -0.75 4.39 2.30
N GLU A 84 -1.32 3.92 3.40
CA GLU A 84 -2.30 2.82 3.40
C GLU A 84 -3.74 3.33 3.37
N GLU A 85 -3.99 4.47 4.02
CA GLU A 85 -5.29 5.13 4.10
C GLU A 85 -5.30 6.37 3.22
N LEU A 86 -6.37 6.57 2.45
CA LEU A 86 -6.53 7.75 1.62
C LEU A 86 -7.37 8.79 2.37
N PRO A 87 -7.10 10.10 2.20
CA PRO A 87 -8.05 11.12 2.65
C PRO A 87 -9.40 10.95 1.93
N ASN A 88 -10.45 11.65 2.35
CA ASN A 88 -11.78 11.56 1.73
C ASN A 88 -11.83 12.05 0.25
N ILE A 89 -11.36 11.21 -0.67
CA ILE A 89 -11.23 11.44 -2.12
C ILE A 89 -12.52 11.24 -2.92
N TYR A 90 -13.64 10.96 -2.26
CA TYR A 90 -14.93 10.77 -2.94
C TYR A 90 -15.52 12.08 -3.45
N HIS A 91 -15.11 13.22 -2.89
CA HIS A 91 -15.49 14.53 -3.41
C HIS A 91 -14.51 15.02 -4.50
N PRO A 92 -15.01 15.53 -5.65
CA PRO A 92 -14.16 15.96 -6.77
C PRO A 92 -13.07 16.98 -6.39
N ASP A 93 -13.39 17.94 -5.52
CA ASP A 93 -12.43 18.97 -5.07
C ASP A 93 -11.31 18.37 -4.23
N THR A 94 -11.65 17.43 -3.35
CA THR A 94 -10.67 16.69 -2.56
C THR A 94 -9.79 15.81 -3.44
N LEU A 95 -10.39 15.09 -4.39
CA LEU A 95 -9.66 14.27 -5.34
C LEU A 95 -8.69 15.10 -6.19
N LEU A 96 -9.12 16.29 -6.63
CA LEU A 96 -8.26 17.22 -7.36
C LEU A 96 -7.07 17.66 -6.51
N LYS A 97 -7.32 18.09 -5.26
CA LYS A 97 -6.27 18.45 -4.31
C LYS A 97 -5.31 17.30 -4.01
N PHE A 98 -5.82 16.08 -3.85
CA PHE A 98 -5.01 14.86 -3.68
C PHE A 98 -4.08 14.65 -4.87
N ARG A 99 -4.63 14.68 -6.09
CA ARG A 99 -3.86 14.54 -7.34
C ARG A 99 -2.83 15.65 -7.51
N SER A 100 -3.18 16.90 -7.21
CA SER A 100 -2.25 18.02 -7.27
C SER A 100 -1.10 17.85 -6.27
N THR A 101 -1.40 17.43 -5.04
CA THR A 101 -0.36 17.17 -4.01
C THR A 101 0.63 16.10 -4.47
N LEU A 102 0.15 15.00 -5.05
CA LEU A 102 1.00 13.94 -5.60
C LEU A 102 1.76 14.39 -6.86
N ARG A 103 1.14 15.22 -7.72
CA ARG A 103 1.81 15.81 -8.87
C ARG A 103 2.97 16.69 -8.43
N ASP A 104 2.75 17.55 -7.45
CA ASP A 104 3.77 18.43 -6.88
C ASP A 104 4.92 17.61 -6.30
N TRP A 105 4.63 16.50 -5.60
CA TRP A 105 5.65 15.56 -5.15
C TRP A 105 6.51 14.99 -6.29
N CYS A 106 5.89 14.57 -7.39
CA CYS A 106 6.60 14.01 -8.54
C CYS A 106 7.58 15.00 -9.20
N PHE A 107 7.22 16.28 -9.25
CA PHE A 107 8.02 17.34 -9.88
C PHE A 107 8.78 18.21 -8.86
N MET A 108 8.79 17.83 -7.58
CA MET A 108 9.49 18.59 -6.57
C MET A 108 11.01 18.46 -6.76
N ASP A 109 11.63 19.58 -7.10
CA ASP A 109 13.08 19.73 -7.07
C ASP A 109 13.55 20.00 -5.65
N PHE A 110 14.14 18.98 -5.02
CA PHE A 110 14.69 19.10 -3.68
C PHE A 110 16.19 19.40 -3.74
N ASN A 111 16.54 20.68 -3.56
CA ASN A 111 17.90 21.20 -3.65
C ASN A 111 18.93 20.32 -2.90
N ASN A 112 19.73 19.57 -3.67
CA ASN A 112 20.81 18.67 -3.22
C ASN A 112 20.41 17.48 -2.33
N GLY A 113 19.14 17.06 -2.35
CA GLY A 113 18.70 15.84 -1.66
C GLY A 113 17.72 15.02 -2.50
N GLU A 114 17.63 13.73 -2.20
CA GLU A 114 16.60 12.88 -2.77
C GLU A 114 15.37 12.87 -1.85
N LEU A 115 14.19 12.93 -2.45
CA LEU A 115 12.94 12.68 -1.74
C LEU A 115 12.92 11.22 -1.27
N PRO A 116 12.34 10.94 -0.09
CA PRO A 116 12.14 9.56 0.31
C PRO A 116 11.22 8.83 -0.68
N PRO A 117 11.35 7.50 -0.85
CA PRO A 117 10.41 6.72 -1.63
C PRO A 117 8.99 6.87 -1.09
N LEU A 118 8.04 7.23 -1.96
CA LEU A 118 6.61 7.29 -1.62
C LEU A 118 5.90 6.06 -2.16
N VAL A 119 5.25 5.31 -1.27
CA VAL A 119 4.50 4.10 -1.62
C VAL A 119 3.05 4.24 -1.22
N ILE A 120 2.14 3.99 -2.15
CA ILE A 120 0.69 3.98 -1.91
C ILE A 120 0.18 2.54 -2.02
N CYS A 121 -0.42 2.02 -0.96
CA CYS A 121 -1.11 0.73 -0.99
C CYS A 121 -2.60 0.95 -1.26
N LEU A 122 -3.03 0.67 -2.50
CA LEU A 122 -4.41 0.78 -2.90
C LEU A 122 -5.12 -0.58 -2.79
N SER A 123 -6.14 -0.65 -1.94
CA SER A 123 -7.11 -1.75 -1.97
C SER A 123 -8.20 -1.44 -2.99
N GLU A 124 -8.13 -2.11 -4.13
CA GLU A 124 -9.05 -1.84 -5.25
C GLU A 124 -10.44 -2.41 -4.96
N LEU A 125 -11.46 -1.65 -5.35
CA LEU A 125 -12.87 -2.02 -5.26
C LEU A 125 -13.45 -1.95 -6.67
N GLU A 126 -13.58 -3.10 -7.32
CA GLU A 126 -14.23 -3.26 -8.62
C GLU A 126 -15.54 -4.03 -8.42
N TYR A 127 -16.68 -3.39 -8.67
CA TYR A 127 -17.95 -4.11 -8.77
C TYR A 127 -18.04 -4.78 -10.15
N ASP A 128 -18.19 -6.11 -10.15
CA ASP A 128 -18.23 -6.92 -11.36
C ASP A 128 -19.63 -7.00 -12.01
N SER A 129 -20.56 -6.13 -11.61
CA SER A 129 -21.89 -6.07 -12.22
C SER A 129 -21.82 -5.35 -13.56
N GLU A 130 -22.13 -6.07 -14.64
CA GLU A 130 -22.15 -5.54 -16.00
C GLU A 130 -23.06 -4.29 -16.15
N GLU A 131 -24.07 -4.16 -15.30
CA GLU A 131 -25.00 -3.01 -15.26
C GLU A 131 -24.40 -1.73 -14.65
N PHE A 132 -23.39 -1.82 -13.76
CA PHE A 132 -22.79 -0.65 -13.10
C PHE A 132 -21.58 -0.05 -13.83
N ARG A 133 -21.14 -0.68 -14.93
CA ARG A 133 -20.01 -0.19 -15.75
C ARG A 133 -20.30 1.13 -16.49
N VAL A 134 -21.51 1.69 -16.38
CA VAL A 134 -21.91 2.94 -17.03
C VAL A 134 -21.36 4.18 -16.29
N SER A 135 -20.99 4.08 -15.01
CA SER A 135 -20.37 5.19 -14.27
C SER A 135 -18.98 4.82 -13.74
N TYR A 136 -17.92 5.24 -14.44
CA TYR A 136 -16.54 5.19 -13.94
C TYR A 136 -16.28 6.34 -12.96
N ASN A 137 -17.00 6.35 -11.83
CA ASN A 137 -16.74 7.29 -10.73
C ASN A 137 -16.03 6.57 -9.58
N ILE A 138 -15.22 7.31 -8.82
CA ILE A 138 -14.43 6.76 -7.71
C ILE A 138 -15.31 6.18 -6.59
N GLU A 139 -16.56 6.66 -6.48
CA GLU A 139 -17.59 6.15 -5.56
C GLU A 139 -17.99 4.70 -5.88
N ASN A 140 -17.99 4.33 -7.17
CA ASN A 140 -18.44 3.01 -7.63
C ASN A 140 -17.27 2.13 -8.06
N ASN A 141 -16.10 2.67 -8.38
CA ASN A 141 -14.98 1.87 -8.80
C ASN A 141 -13.67 2.54 -8.36
N LEU A 142 -13.08 2.07 -7.27
CA LEU A 142 -11.79 2.57 -6.79
C LEU A 142 -10.68 1.72 -7.39
N THR A 143 -10.09 2.21 -8.48
CA THR A 143 -8.90 1.63 -9.12
C THR A 143 -7.80 2.68 -9.18
N VAL A 144 -6.59 2.27 -9.56
CA VAL A 144 -5.49 3.23 -9.80
C VAL A 144 -5.88 4.26 -10.87
N GLU A 145 -6.59 3.84 -11.91
CA GLU A 145 -7.02 4.69 -13.02
C GLU A 145 -8.06 5.72 -12.58
N THR A 146 -9.04 5.34 -11.76
CA THR A 146 -10.03 6.30 -11.24
C THR A 146 -9.45 7.19 -10.14
N LEU A 147 -8.48 6.70 -9.37
CA LEU A 147 -7.78 7.49 -8.36
C LEU A 147 -6.87 8.56 -8.97
N LEU A 148 -5.99 8.20 -9.90
CA LEU A 148 -4.98 9.13 -10.42
C LEU A 148 -5.35 9.77 -11.76
N GLY A 149 -6.17 9.09 -12.56
CA GLY A 149 -6.47 9.53 -13.92
C GLY A 149 -5.32 9.27 -14.89
N LYS A 150 -5.67 9.26 -16.18
CA LYS A 150 -4.75 8.96 -17.28
C LYS A 150 -3.58 9.96 -17.35
N GLU A 151 -3.85 11.24 -17.11
CA GLU A 151 -2.83 12.28 -17.15
C GLU A 151 -1.68 11.96 -16.19
N MET A 152 -2.01 11.66 -14.92
CA MET A 152 -1.01 11.38 -13.91
C MET A 152 -0.20 10.12 -14.21
N LEU A 153 -0.88 9.04 -14.62
CA LEU A 153 -0.22 7.78 -14.97
C LEU A 153 0.69 7.90 -16.21
N SER A 154 0.43 8.89 -17.06
CA SER A 154 1.24 9.17 -18.24
C SER A 154 2.42 10.11 -17.99
N MET A 155 2.56 10.67 -16.78
CA MET A 155 3.61 11.64 -16.47
C MET A 155 5.01 11.02 -16.57
N LYS A 156 5.88 11.73 -17.28
CA LYS A 156 7.26 11.33 -17.55
C LYS A 156 8.26 12.31 -16.96
N SER A 157 9.43 11.81 -16.59
CA SER A 157 10.60 12.63 -16.29
C SER A 157 11.16 13.26 -17.57
N GLU A 158 12.09 14.20 -17.43
CA GLU A 158 12.81 14.81 -18.56
C GLU A 158 13.48 13.77 -19.49
N LYS A 159 13.80 12.58 -18.96
CA LYS A 159 14.43 11.48 -19.71
C LYS A 159 13.43 10.49 -20.32
N GLY A 160 12.12 10.70 -20.13
CA GLY A 160 11.06 9.85 -20.67
C GLY A 160 10.61 8.68 -19.78
N ASP A 161 11.20 8.53 -18.59
CA ASP A 161 10.84 7.49 -17.62
C ASP A 161 9.54 7.82 -16.89
N SER A 162 8.72 6.81 -16.55
CA SER A 162 7.48 7.04 -15.81
C SER A 162 7.76 7.53 -14.39
N LEU A 163 7.11 8.62 -13.98
CA LEU A 163 7.21 9.14 -12.60
C LEU A 163 6.42 8.31 -11.59
N ILE A 164 5.41 7.57 -12.06
CA ILE A 164 4.57 6.69 -11.26
C ILE A 164 4.73 5.26 -11.78
N GLN A 165 5.00 4.32 -10.88
CA GLN A 165 5.03 2.89 -11.19
C GLN A 165 3.90 2.18 -10.43
N VAL A 166 3.20 1.27 -11.13
CA VAL A 166 2.12 0.48 -10.55
C VAL A 166 2.53 -0.99 -10.54
N ILE A 167 2.39 -1.65 -9.40
CA ILE A 167 2.55 -3.10 -9.24
C ILE A 167 1.21 -3.67 -8.79
N LYS A 168 0.67 -4.58 -9.60
CA LYS A 168 -0.60 -5.26 -9.30
C LYS A 168 -0.33 -6.50 -8.44
N PHE A 169 -0.97 -6.55 -7.29
CA PHE A 169 -1.01 -7.68 -6.38
C PHE A 169 -2.22 -8.54 -6.69
N ASN A 170 -1.98 -9.85 -6.85
CA ASN A 170 -3.05 -10.81 -7.06
C ASN A 170 -3.69 -11.22 -5.73
N LYS A 171 -4.91 -11.76 -5.80
CA LYS A 171 -5.48 -12.53 -4.67
C LYS A 171 -4.52 -13.63 -4.27
N LEU A 172 -4.43 -13.90 -2.96
CA LEU A 172 -3.58 -14.98 -2.48
C LEU A 172 -4.12 -16.32 -2.98
N ALA A 173 -3.27 -17.09 -3.66
CA ALA A 173 -3.68 -18.38 -4.17
C ALA A 173 -4.00 -19.34 -3.00
N ASN A 174 -5.10 -20.10 -3.13
CA ASN A 174 -5.61 -21.00 -2.11
C ASN A 174 -4.55 -21.98 -1.56
N ARG A 175 -3.59 -22.38 -2.40
CA ARG A 175 -2.49 -23.26 -1.99
C ARG A 175 -1.65 -22.64 -0.86
N PHE A 176 -1.35 -21.33 -0.96
CA PHE A 176 -0.58 -20.63 0.07
C PHE A 176 -1.40 -20.44 1.33
N LEU A 177 -2.67 -20.02 1.20
CA LEU A 177 -3.60 -19.87 2.32
C LEU A 177 -3.78 -21.17 3.09
N LYS A 178 -4.08 -22.28 2.40
CA LYS A 178 -4.23 -23.63 2.98
C LYS A 178 -2.99 -24.03 3.77
N LYS A 179 -1.80 -23.83 3.20
CA LYS A 179 -0.55 -24.19 3.86
C LYS A 179 -0.35 -23.38 5.16
N THR A 180 -0.55 -22.07 5.09
CA THR A 180 -0.35 -21.16 6.24
C THR A 180 -1.36 -21.43 7.35
N VAL A 181 -2.65 -21.46 7.03
CA VAL A 181 -3.73 -21.63 8.01
C VAL A 181 -3.69 -23.00 8.68
N ASN A 182 -3.40 -24.07 7.95
CA ASN A 182 -3.22 -25.39 8.56
C ASN A 182 -1.99 -25.43 9.48
N GLY A 183 -0.95 -24.64 9.20
CA GLY A 183 0.17 -24.42 10.11
C GLY A 183 -0.29 -23.77 11.42
N ILE A 184 -1.08 -22.69 11.34
CA ILE A 184 -1.63 -21.97 12.49
C ILE A 184 -2.51 -22.89 13.34
N ILE A 185 -3.51 -23.54 12.73
CA ILE A 185 -4.44 -24.46 13.40
C ILE A 185 -3.72 -25.58 14.14
N LYS A 186 -2.66 -26.13 13.54
CA LYS A 186 -1.83 -27.16 14.17
C LYS A 186 -1.10 -26.62 15.39
N ASN A 187 -0.54 -25.41 15.30
CA ASN A 187 0.21 -24.77 16.38
C ASN A 187 -0.69 -24.34 17.54
N GLU A 188 -1.93 -23.92 17.25
CA GLU A 188 -2.92 -23.56 18.28
C GLU A 188 -3.60 -24.77 18.93
N GLY A 189 -3.35 -25.99 18.42
CA GLY A 189 -3.92 -27.21 18.96
C GLY A 189 -5.44 -27.35 18.74
N LEU A 190 -6.02 -26.57 17.81
CA LEU A 190 -7.47 -26.54 17.54
C LEU A 190 -8.01 -27.86 16.98
N LEU A 191 -7.16 -28.68 16.36
CA LEU A 191 -7.52 -29.99 15.83
C LEU A 191 -8.09 -30.94 16.90
N LYS A 192 -7.80 -30.70 18.19
CA LYS A 192 -8.32 -31.52 19.30
C LYS A 192 -9.69 -31.04 19.81
N LYS A 193 -10.15 -29.86 19.38
CA LYS A 193 -11.31 -29.15 19.94
C LYS A 193 -12.47 -29.01 18.96
N VAL A 194 -12.20 -29.16 17.65
CA VAL A 194 -13.17 -28.86 16.59
C VAL A 194 -13.40 -30.10 15.72
N ASN A 195 -14.63 -30.28 15.25
CA ASN A 195 -14.96 -31.33 14.28
C ASN A 195 -14.23 -31.08 12.95
N HIS A 196 -13.41 -32.04 12.53
CA HIS A 196 -12.62 -31.95 11.30
C HIS A 196 -13.44 -31.73 10.02
N MET A 197 -14.65 -32.28 9.94
CA MET A 197 -15.51 -32.13 8.76
C MET A 197 -15.99 -30.67 8.63
N GLN A 198 -16.52 -30.11 9.71
CA GLN A 198 -16.99 -28.72 9.76
C GLN A 198 -15.85 -27.73 9.52
N LEU A 199 -14.65 -28.01 10.06
CA LEU A 199 -13.46 -27.19 9.83
C LEU A 199 -13.07 -27.17 8.35
N ASN A 200 -13.06 -28.33 7.68
CA ASN A 200 -12.72 -28.42 6.26
C ASN A 200 -13.74 -27.72 5.36
N GLU A 201 -15.04 -27.82 5.68
CA GLU A 201 -16.10 -27.09 4.98
C GLU A 201 -15.93 -25.57 5.13
N PHE A 202 -15.77 -25.10 6.37
CA PHE A 202 -15.52 -23.68 6.66
C PHE A 202 -14.28 -23.15 5.93
N GLN A 203 -13.17 -23.91 5.99
CA GLN A 203 -11.94 -23.58 5.29
C GLN A 203 -12.15 -23.45 3.77
N ASN A 204 -12.86 -24.38 3.15
CA ASN A 204 -13.09 -24.35 1.70
C ASN A 204 -13.92 -23.14 1.26
N GLU A 205 -14.85 -22.65 2.08
CA GLU A 205 -15.58 -21.42 1.79
C GLU A 205 -14.72 -20.18 2.01
N ILE A 206 -14.03 -20.07 3.15
CA ILE A 206 -13.27 -18.86 3.48
C ILE A 206 -12.05 -18.66 2.56
N PHE A 207 -11.44 -19.75 2.07
CA PHE A 207 -10.34 -19.65 1.10
C PHE A 207 -10.77 -19.09 -0.25
N LYS A 208 -12.06 -19.15 -0.63
CA LYS A 208 -12.54 -18.52 -1.87
C LYS A 208 -12.44 -17.00 -1.83
N VAL A 209 -12.46 -16.39 -0.64
CA VAL A 209 -12.36 -14.94 -0.45
C VAL A 209 -10.97 -14.43 -0.87
N GLY A 210 -9.91 -15.20 -0.54
CA GLY A 210 -8.54 -14.85 -0.91
C GLY A 210 -7.89 -13.75 -0.06
N ASP A 211 -8.55 -13.32 1.02
CA ASP A 211 -8.07 -12.32 1.99
C ASP A 211 -7.55 -13.02 3.25
N ILE A 212 -6.23 -13.00 3.45
CA ILE A 212 -5.60 -13.66 4.61
C ILE A 212 -5.99 -13.02 5.95
N ARG A 213 -6.26 -11.71 5.98
CA ARG A 213 -6.62 -10.99 7.22
C ARG A 213 -8.02 -11.38 7.68
N SER A 214 -8.93 -11.63 6.73
CA SER A 214 -10.28 -12.10 7.03
C SER A 214 -10.32 -13.60 7.39
N ILE A 215 -9.28 -14.36 7.01
CA ILE A 215 -9.20 -15.81 7.25
C ILE A 215 -8.59 -16.15 8.62
N ILE A 216 -7.60 -15.38 9.08
CA ILE A 216 -6.95 -15.52 10.40
C ILE A 216 -7.84 -14.87 11.46
#